data_AF-A0A7K2N3S3-F1
#
_entry.id   AF-A0A7K2N3S3-F1
#
_cell.length_a   1.000
_cell.length_b   1.000
_cell.length_c   1.000
_cell.angle_alpha   90.00
_cell.angle_beta   90.00
_cell.angle_gamma   90.00
#
_symmetry.space_group_name_H-M   'P 1'
#
loop_
_entity.id
_entity.type
_entity.pdbx_description
1 polymer ?
#
loop_
_entity_poly.entity_id
_entity_poly.type
_entity_poly.pdbx_seq_one_letter_code
_entity_poly.pdbx_strand_id
1 'polypeptide(L)'
;FEELALIAEPGVLRGRRFGNAVLVAAHRPLDTAALARRTAADAFPARVEHGPALREFTGDARPVRDEEAVPSPEPPAGAFGIG
;
A
#
# COMPACT_ATOMS: atom_id res chain seq x y z
N PHE A 1 -11.84 12.03 1.43
CA PHE A 1 -10.45 12.51 1.34
C PHE A 1 -10.12 12.67 -0.13
N GLU A 2 -9.39 13.71 -0.50
CA GLU A 2 -8.99 13.96 -1.90
C GLU A 2 -7.55 13.52 -2.16
N GLU A 3 -6.72 13.59 -1.12
CA GLU A 3 -5.32 13.26 -1.15
C GLU A 3 -5.13 11.82 -0.70
N LEU A 4 -4.55 11.00 -1.56
CA LEU A 4 -4.33 9.58 -1.34
C LEU A 4 -2.90 9.19 -1.73
N ALA A 5 -2.29 8.34 -0.92
CA ALA A 5 -1.05 7.66 -1.26
C ALA A 5 -1.06 6.21 -0.75
N LEU A 6 -0.39 5.33 -1.46
CA LEU A 6 -0.14 3.95 -1.08
C LEU A 6 1.36 3.74 -0.92
N ILE A 7 1.77 3.20 0.23
CA ILE A 7 3.18 2.89 0.51
C ILE A 7 3.34 1.39 0.66
N ALA A 8 4.16 0.78 -0.18
CA ALA A 8 4.47 -0.65 -0.10
C ALA A 8 5.78 -0.99 -0.82
N GLU A 9 6.37 -2.11 -0.45
CA GLU A 9 7.56 -2.63 -1.13
C GLU A 9 7.19 -3.15 -2.55
N PRO A 10 8.06 -2.97 -3.57
CA PRO A 10 7.73 -3.32 -4.95
C PRO A 10 7.30 -4.78 -5.20
N GLY A 11 7.84 -5.75 -4.46
CA GLY A 11 7.42 -7.14 -4.51
C GLY A 11 5.99 -7.36 -4.03
N VAL A 12 5.56 -6.64 -2.98
CA VAL A 12 4.17 -6.63 -2.48
C VAL A 12 3.22 -6.04 -3.52
N LEU A 13 3.56 -4.89 -4.11
CA LEU A 13 2.73 -4.23 -5.14
C LEU A 13 2.51 -5.10 -6.38
N ARG A 14 3.48 -5.98 -6.70
CA ARG A 14 3.40 -6.92 -7.83
C ARG A 14 2.83 -8.29 -7.43
N GLY A 15 2.35 -8.45 -6.20
CA GLY A 15 1.82 -9.73 -5.70
C GLY A 15 2.85 -10.86 -5.65
N ARG A 16 4.15 -10.54 -5.65
CA ARG A 16 5.24 -11.55 -5.68
C ARG A 16 5.59 -12.08 -4.30
N ARG A 17 5.17 -11.40 -3.24
CA ARG A 17 5.35 -11.84 -1.85
C ARG A 17 4.30 -11.23 -0.92
N PHE A 18 4.12 -11.86 0.23
CA PHE A 18 3.35 -11.30 1.33
C PHE A 18 4.10 -10.12 1.98
N GLY A 19 3.37 -9.12 2.46
CA GLY A 19 3.93 -7.98 3.16
C GLY A 19 2.89 -6.91 3.46
N ASN A 20 3.36 -5.78 3.99
CA ASN A 20 2.50 -4.69 4.41
C ASN A 20 2.35 -3.64 3.31
N ALA A 21 1.15 -3.06 3.27
CA ALA A 21 0.80 -1.89 2.51
C ALA A 21 0.17 -0.87 3.46
N VAL A 22 0.56 0.40 3.33
CA VAL A 22 0.02 1.51 4.13
C VAL A 22 -0.75 2.44 3.20
N LEU A 23 -2.05 2.59 3.47
CA LEU A 23 -2.91 3.57 2.81
C LEU A 23 -2.93 4.86 3.63
N VAL A 24 -2.68 5.98 2.97
CA VAL A 24 -2.71 7.33 3.56
C VAL A 24 -3.82 8.13 2.89
N ALA A 25 -4.65 8.79 3.68
CA ALA A 25 -5.74 9.63 3.19
C ALA A 25 -5.80 10.96 3.97
N ALA A 26 -5.98 12.08 3.26
CA ALA A 26 -6.07 13.39 3.87
C ALA A 26 -7.01 14.35 3.12
N HIS A 27 -7.48 15.39 3.83
CA HIS A 27 -8.20 16.54 3.26
C HIS A 27 -7.27 17.72 2.93
N ARG A 28 -5.96 17.52 3.07
CA ARG A 28 -4.91 18.53 2.82
C ARG A 28 -3.79 17.87 2.03
N PRO A 29 -3.03 18.63 1.21
CA PRO A 29 -1.95 18.08 0.40
C PRO A 29 -0.97 17.23 1.20
N LEU A 30 -0.60 16.09 0.63
CA LEU A 30 0.45 15.21 1.17
C LEU A 30 1.80 15.58 0.55
N ASP A 31 2.85 15.67 1.37
CA ASP A 31 4.23 15.81 0.86
C ASP A 31 4.75 14.44 0.38
N THR A 32 4.27 13.99 -0.78
CA THR A 32 4.61 12.68 -1.35
C THR A 32 6.09 12.57 -1.68
N ALA A 33 6.75 13.69 -2.01
CA ALA A 33 8.19 13.72 -2.27
C ALA A 33 8.98 13.45 -0.99
N ALA A 34 8.59 14.03 0.15
CA ALA A 34 9.21 13.70 1.43
C ALA A 34 8.95 12.25 1.85
N LEU A 35 7.72 11.76 1.65
CA LEU A 35 7.40 10.35 1.90
C LEU A 35 8.29 9.43 1.07
N ALA A 36 8.39 9.67 -0.25
CA ALA A 36 9.20 8.86 -1.15
C ALA A 36 10.69 8.84 -0.78
N ARG A 37 11.24 10.00 -0.38
CA ARG A 37 12.64 10.07 0.10
C ARG A 37 12.86 9.24 1.36
N ARG A 38 11.93 9.32 2.32
CA ARG A 38 12.04 8.58 3.59
C ARG A 38 11.91 7.07 3.37
N THR A 39 10.92 6.64 2.61
CA THR A 39 10.66 5.21 2.37
C THR A 39 11.72 4.56 1.50
N ALA A 40 12.40 5.33 0.64
CA ALA A 40 13.53 4.84 -0.15
C ALA A 40 14.79 4.61 0.71
N ALA A 41 14.88 5.26 1.88
CA ALA A 41 16.02 5.13 2.81
C ALA A 41 15.84 4.02 3.86
N ASP A 42 14.69 3.35 3.89
CA ASP A 42 14.45 2.22 4.80
C ASP A 42 15.31 1.00 4.44
N ALA A 43 15.54 0.13 5.43
CA ALA A 43 16.24 -1.15 5.24
C ALA A 43 15.57 -2.03 4.15
N PHE A 44 14.26 -1.86 3.96
CA PHE A 44 13.49 -2.43 2.86
C PHE A 44 12.83 -1.30 2.08
N PRO A 45 13.47 -0.78 1.02
CA PRO A 45 12.96 0.38 0.29
C PRO A 45 11.54 0.17 -0.26
N ALA A 46 10.65 1.11 0.04
CA ALA A 46 9.26 1.09 -0.41
C ALA A 46 8.96 2.20 -1.43
N ARG A 47 7.93 1.96 -2.25
CA ARG A 47 7.37 2.92 -3.21
C ARG A 47 6.25 3.71 -2.55
N VAL A 48 6.05 4.93 -3.04
CA VAL A 48 4.91 5.79 -2.69
C VAL A 48 4.13 6.04 -3.97
N GLU A 49 3.04 5.29 -4.16
CA GLU A 49 2.14 5.45 -5.30
C GLU A 49 1.10 6.53 -4.98
N HIS A 50 0.94 7.50 -5.87
CA HIS A 50 -0.02 8.59 -5.72
C HIS A 50 -0.50 9.10 -7.09
N GLY A 51 -1.59 9.85 -7.11
CA GLY A 51 -2.11 10.45 -8.35
C GLY A 51 -2.44 9.40 -9.42
N PRO A 52 -2.01 9.58 -10.69
CA PRO A 52 -2.32 8.65 -11.78
C PRO A 52 -1.89 7.20 -11.52
N ALA A 53 -0.69 6.98 -10.98
CA ALA A 53 -0.18 5.62 -10.72
C ALA A 53 -1.02 4.87 -9.67
N LEU A 54 -1.49 5.57 -8.64
CA LEU A 54 -2.41 4.98 -7.65
C LEU A 54 -3.78 4.65 -8.26
N ARG A 55 -4.28 5.48 -9.17
CA ARG A 55 -5.53 5.19 -9.89
C ARG A 55 -5.39 3.97 -10.79
N GLU A 56 -4.27 3.85 -11.50
CA GLU A 56 -3.95 2.67 -12.31
C GLU A 56 -3.85 1.42 -11.45
N PHE A 57 -3.16 1.49 -10.30
CA PHE A 57 -3.08 0.39 -9.35
C PHE A 57 -4.46 -0.04 -8.82
N THR A 58 -5.33 0.93 -8.56
CA THR A 58 -6.69 0.66 -8.08
C THR A 58 -7.54 -0.01 -9.17
N GLY A 59 -7.33 0.37 -10.44
CA GLY A 59 -8.07 -0.18 -11.57
C GLY A 59 -9.59 -0.11 -11.36
N ASP A 60 -10.28 -1.21 -11.62
CA ASP A 60 -11.73 -1.33 -11.46
C ASP A 60 -12.16 -1.82 -10.06
N ALA A 61 -11.24 -1.82 -9.08
CA ALA A 61 -11.54 -2.27 -7.73
C ALA A 61 -12.66 -1.42 -7.12
N ARG A 62 -13.66 -2.10 -6.54
CA ARG A 62 -14.80 -1.46 -5.88
C ARG A 62 -14.63 -1.50 -4.36
N PRO A 63 -15.11 -0.49 -3.63
CA PRO A 63 -15.14 -0.54 -2.18
C PRO A 63 -15.92 -1.77 -1.70
N VAL A 64 -15.33 -2.51 -0.76
CA VAL A 64 -15.99 -3.62 -0.07
C VAL A 64 -16.84 -3.01 1.04
N ARG A 65 -18.14 -3.32 1.05
CA ARG A 65 -19.05 -2.90 2.13
C ARG A 65 -19.05 -3.91 3.27
N ASP A 66 -19.53 -3.50 4.43
CA ASP A 66 -19.57 -4.35 5.63
C ASP A 66 -20.36 -5.64 5.39
N GLU A 67 -21.42 -5.58 4.57
CA GLU A 67 -22.25 -6.75 4.23
C GLU A 67 -21.55 -7.75 3.29
N GLU A 68 -20.53 -7.28 2.57
CA GLU A 68 -19.76 -8.05 1.58
C GLU A 68 -18.37 -8.45 2.13
N ALA A 69 -18.03 -8.02 3.35
CA ALA A 69 -16.73 -8.26 3.96
C ALA A 69 -16.51 -9.76 4.20
N VAL A 70 -15.36 -10.26 3.73
CA VAL A 70 -14.90 -11.62 3.99
C VAL A 70 -13.65 -11.58 4.88
N PRO A 71 -13.37 -12.64 5.66
CA PRO A 71 -12.12 -12.73 6.41
C PRO A 71 -10.91 -12.53 5.49
N SER A 72 -9.90 -11.81 5.99
CA SER A 72 -8.63 -11.70 5.29
C SER A 72 -8.01 -13.09 5.09
N PRO A 73 -7.34 -13.35 3.96
CA PRO A 73 -6.67 -14.62 3.74
C PRO A 73 -5.63 -14.86 4.83
N GLU A 74 -5.49 -16.13 5.23
CA GLU A 74 -4.46 -16.49 6.19
C GLU A 74 -3.07 -16.20 5.60
N PRO A 75 -2.19 -15.53 6.36
CA PRO A 75 -0.83 -15.27 5.91
C PRO A 75 -0.08 -16.60 5.72
N PRO A 76 0.79 -16.73 4.71
CA PRO A 76 1.59 -17.93 4.52
C PRO A 76 2.40 -18.30 5.77
N ALA A 77 2.66 -19.59 5.97
CA ALA A 77 3.50 -20.05 7.07
C ALA A 77 4.86 -19.33 7.07
N GLY A 78 5.25 -18.79 8.23
CA GLY A 78 6.50 -18.03 8.38
C GLY A 78 6.47 -16.59 7.88
N ALA A 79 5.32 -16.06 7.42
CA ALA A 79 5.21 -14.68 6.92
C ALA A 79 5.61 -13.60 7.93
N PHE A 80 5.54 -13.90 9.23
CA PHE A 80 5.97 -13.01 10.32
C PHE A 80 7.17 -13.55 11.11
N GLY A 81 7.86 -14.56 10.57
CA GLY A 81 9.10 -15.05 11.15
C GLY A 81 10.13 -13.92 11.15
N ILE A 82 10.62 -13.57 12.33
CA ILE A 82 11.80 -12.73 12.48
C ILE A 82 12.99 -13.62 12.12
N GLY A 83 13.73 -13.26 11.07
CA GLY A 83 15.00 -13.90 10.74
C GLY A 83 16.04 -13.73 11.84
#